data_AF-A0A3S4H403-F1
#
_entry.id   AF-A0A3S4H403-F1
#
_cell.length_a   1.000
_cell.length_b   1.000
_cell.length_c   1.000
_cell.angle_alpha   90.00
_cell.angle_beta   90.00
_cell.angle_gamma   90.00
#
_symmetry.space_group_name_H-M   'P 1'
#
loop_
_entity.id
_entity.type
_entity.pdbx_description
1 polymer ?
#
loop_
_entity_poly.entity_id
_entity_poly.type
_entity_poly.pdbx_seq_one_letter_code
_entity_poly.pdbx_strand_id
1 'polypeptide(L)'
;MSTSFHKKAHFLRAIYEGVAFSHLYHTERLRNINPKLSRTIRIAGGVTNSPVWLQIFADIFQATLEIVDVKEHGTLGTAMTAAVMVGWFAEVFAASKRHGPCLTHRLP
;
A
#
# COMPACT_ATOMS: atom_id res chain seq x y z
N MET A 1 3.06 -26.89 -29.04
CA MET A 1 4.34 -26.98 -28.32
C MET A 1 4.12 -26.55 -26.88
N SER A 2 3.81 -27.50 -26.00
CA SER A 2 3.57 -27.23 -24.58
C SER A 2 4.91 -27.14 -23.87
N THR A 3 5.39 -25.94 -23.59
CA THR A 3 6.73 -25.72 -23.03
C THR A 3 6.78 -26.20 -21.58
N SER A 4 7.26 -27.43 -21.41
CA SER A 4 7.64 -28.05 -20.15
C SER A 4 8.89 -27.38 -19.57
N PHE A 5 8.76 -26.11 -19.15
CA PHE A 5 9.80 -25.33 -18.47
C PHE A 5 9.25 -24.48 -17.31
N HIS A 6 8.03 -24.79 -16.82
CA HIS A 6 7.47 -24.10 -15.66
C HIS A 6 8.01 -24.69 -14.35
N LYS A 7 9.19 -24.25 -13.93
CA LYS A 7 9.63 -24.42 -12.53
C LYS A 7 8.61 -23.75 -11.62
N LYS A 8 8.36 -24.30 -10.41
CA LYS A 8 7.42 -23.76 -9.40
C LYS A 8 7.54 -22.23 -9.19
N ALA A 9 8.74 -21.67 -9.41
CA ALA A 9 9.01 -20.24 -9.42
C ALA A 9 8.15 -19.42 -10.41
N HIS A 10 7.92 -19.91 -11.64
CA HIS A 10 7.09 -19.21 -12.63
C HIS A 10 5.62 -19.19 -12.23
N PHE A 11 5.13 -20.27 -11.61
CA PHE A 11 3.75 -20.34 -11.12
C PHE A 11 3.53 -19.40 -9.94
N LEU A 12 4.49 -19.34 -9.01
CA LEU A 12 4.47 -18.37 -7.92
C LEU A 12 4.50 -16.94 -8.43
N ARG A 13 5.37 -16.63 -9.41
CA ARG A 13 5.43 -15.31 -10.05
C ARG A 13 4.10 -14.93 -10.70
N ALA A 14 3.47 -15.85 -11.43
CA ALA A 14 2.17 -15.60 -12.04
C ALA A 14 1.06 -15.30 -11.00
N ILE A 15 1.09 -15.96 -9.84
CA ILE A 15 0.16 -15.66 -8.73
C ILE A 15 0.43 -14.26 -8.16
N TYR A 16 1.71 -13.93 -7.90
CA TYR A 16 2.10 -12.61 -7.39
C TYR A 16 1.65 -11.49 -8.34
N GLU A 17 1.92 -11.64 -9.62
CA GLU A 17 1.52 -10.69 -10.66
C GLU A 17 0.01 -10.62 -10.79
N GLY A 18 -0.71 -11.75 -10.71
CA GLY A 18 -2.17 -11.78 -10.73
C GLY A 18 -2.80 -10.93 -9.63
N VAL A 19 -2.30 -11.04 -8.40
CA VAL A 19 -2.77 -10.21 -7.27
C VAL A 19 -2.50 -8.72 -7.51
N ALA A 20 -1.30 -8.38 -8.00
CA ALA A 20 -0.94 -7.00 -8.29
C ALA A 20 -1.77 -6.41 -9.45
N PHE A 21 -2.03 -7.17 -10.51
CA PHE A 21 -2.90 -6.76 -11.62
C PHE A 21 -4.35 -6.54 -11.19
N SER A 22 -4.89 -7.39 -10.31
CA SER A 22 -6.23 -7.13 -9.74
C SER A 22 -6.29 -5.80 -9.00
N HIS A 23 -5.26 -5.46 -8.21
CA HIS A 23 -5.19 -4.16 -7.55
C HIS A 23 -5.03 -3.00 -8.54
N LEU A 24 -4.24 -3.18 -9.60
CA LEU A 24 -4.10 -2.18 -10.66
C LEU A 24 -5.44 -1.89 -11.31
N TYR A 25 -6.20 -2.93 -11.68
CA TYR A 25 -7.52 -2.80 -12.28
C TYR A 25 -8.50 -1.99 -11.41
N HIS A 26 -8.53 -2.28 -10.11
CA HIS A 26 -9.37 -1.53 -9.17
C HIS A 26 -8.92 -0.08 -9.05
N THR A 27 -7.61 0.17 -8.98
CA THR A 27 -7.05 1.51 -8.84
C THR A 27 -7.30 2.36 -10.09
N GLU A 28 -7.15 1.78 -11.29
CA GLU A 28 -7.44 2.45 -12.55
C GLU A 28 -8.92 2.79 -12.69
N ARG A 29 -9.82 1.88 -12.29
CA ARG A 29 -11.26 2.17 -12.23
C ARG A 29 -11.57 3.36 -11.32
N LEU A 30 -10.96 3.41 -10.13
CA LEU A 30 -11.13 4.55 -9.22
C LEU A 30 -10.58 5.85 -9.81
N ARG A 31 -9.46 5.79 -10.55
CA ARG A 31 -8.89 6.94 -11.26
C ARG A 31 -9.78 7.44 -12.39
N ASN A 32 -10.46 6.54 -13.10
CA ASN A 32 -11.41 6.91 -14.15
C ASN A 32 -12.63 7.65 -13.58
N ILE A 33 -13.05 7.31 -12.35
CA ILE A 33 -14.14 8.00 -11.66
C ILE A 33 -13.67 9.35 -11.10
N ASN A 34 -12.45 9.41 -10.55
CA ASN A 34 -11.86 10.63 -10.02
C ASN A 34 -10.46 10.89 -10.58
N PRO A 35 -10.33 11.70 -11.65
CA PRO A 35 -9.04 12.01 -12.27
C PRO A 35 -8.05 12.74 -11.35
N LYS A 36 -8.53 13.33 -10.24
CA LYS A 36 -7.70 14.03 -9.26
C LYS A 36 -7.07 13.09 -8.22
N LEU A 37 -7.36 11.79 -8.28
CA LEU A 37 -6.79 10.82 -7.35
C LEU A 37 -5.26 10.78 -7.50
N SER A 38 -4.55 10.82 -6.37
CA SER A 38 -3.09 10.78 -6.38
C SER A 38 -2.56 9.55 -7.10
N ARG A 39 -1.48 9.73 -7.88
CA ARG A 39 -0.80 8.60 -8.51
C ARG A 39 0.05 7.79 -7.54
N THR A 40 0.32 8.33 -6.36
CA THR A 40 1.09 7.66 -5.33
C THR A 40 0.30 6.52 -4.70
N ILE A 41 0.94 5.37 -4.56
CA ILE A 41 0.31 4.18 -3.99
C ILE A 41 0.88 3.95 -2.61
N ARG A 42 -0.01 3.94 -1.62
CA ARG A 42 0.35 3.61 -0.24
C ARG A 42 0.14 2.14 0.00
N ILE A 43 1.21 1.43 0.36
CA ILE A 43 1.16 0.01 0.75
C ILE A 43 1.41 -0.09 2.26
N ALA A 44 0.56 -0.87 2.91
CA ALA A 44 0.56 -1.12 4.34
C ALA A 44 0.34 -2.62 4.60
N GLY A 45 0.71 -3.07 5.80
CA GLY A 45 0.50 -4.46 6.25
C GLY A 45 1.60 -5.43 5.80
N GLY A 46 1.38 -6.73 5.99
CA GLY A 46 2.43 -7.76 5.87
C GLY A 46 3.15 -7.83 4.51
N VAL A 47 2.56 -7.29 3.44
CA VAL A 47 3.16 -7.19 2.11
C VAL A 47 4.42 -6.31 2.11
N THR A 48 4.49 -5.30 3.00
CA THR A 48 5.66 -4.41 3.10
C THR A 48 6.91 -5.10 3.64
N ASN A 49 6.76 -6.26 4.30
CA ASN A 49 7.88 -7.03 4.83
C ASN A 49 8.65 -7.80 3.74
N SER A 50 8.10 -7.89 2.51
CA SER A 50 8.74 -8.61 1.41
C SER A 50 9.22 -7.63 0.33
N PRO A 51 10.54 -7.51 0.11
CA PRO A 51 11.07 -6.65 -0.94
C PRO A 51 10.66 -7.11 -2.35
N VAL A 52 10.43 -8.41 -2.54
CA VAL A 52 9.99 -8.97 -3.83
C VAL A 52 8.57 -8.52 -4.16
N TRP A 53 7.67 -8.52 -3.17
CA TRP A 53 6.32 -8.00 -3.36
C TRP A 53 6.34 -6.52 -3.72
N LEU A 54 7.09 -5.72 -2.94
CA LEU A 54 7.21 -4.29 -3.19
C LEU A 54 7.74 -4.00 -4.61
N GLN A 55 8.73 -4.76 -5.09
CA GLN A 55 9.23 -4.59 -6.45
C GLN A 55 8.17 -4.94 -7.51
N ILE A 56 7.46 -6.07 -7.35
CA ILE A 56 6.39 -6.46 -8.29
C ILE A 56 5.29 -5.40 -8.35
N PHE A 57 4.90 -4.86 -7.19
CA PHE A 57 3.95 -3.76 -7.14
C PHE A 57 4.49 -2.49 -7.80
N ALA A 58 5.77 -2.14 -7.60
CA ALA A 58 6.39 -0.98 -8.24
C ALA A 58 6.39 -1.12 -9.78
N ASP A 59 6.82 -2.30 -10.26
CA ASP A 59 6.94 -2.62 -11.67
C ASP A 59 5.57 -2.62 -12.37
N ILE A 60 4.53 -3.17 -11.75
CA ILE A 60 3.19 -3.27 -12.35
C ILE A 60 2.47 -1.92 -12.33
N PHE A 61 2.57 -1.18 -11.22
CA PHE A 61 1.86 0.08 -11.08
C PHE A 61 2.55 1.26 -11.76
N GLN A 62 3.84 1.12 -12.11
CA GLN A 62 4.64 2.18 -12.74
C GLN A 62 4.51 3.52 -12.00
N ALA A 63 4.46 3.46 -10.66
CA ALA A 63 4.14 4.59 -9.80
C ALA A 63 4.94 4.53 -8.50
N THR A 64 5.14 5.69 -7.88
CA THR A 64 5.84 5.79 -6.60
C THR A 64 5.09 5.04 -5.51
N LEU A 65 5.82 4.16 -4.82
CA LEU A 65 5.33 3.43 -3.65
C LEU A 65 5.70 4.18 -2.37
N GLU A 66 4.67 4.51 -1.59
CA GLU A 66 4.81 4.96 -0.22
C GLU A 66 4.54 3.79 0.71
N ILE A 67 5.56 3.41 1.48
CA ILE A 67 5.44 2.35 2.47
C ILE A 67 5.08 2.98 3.80
N VAL A 68 3.96 2.54 4.35
CA VAL A 68 3.47 3.00 5.65
C VAL A 68 4.14 2.17 6.73
N ASP A 69 5.09 2.76 7.47
CA ASP A 69 5.80 2.07 8.55
C ASP A 69 5.03 2.16 9.88
N VAL A 70 3.93 1.42 9.95
CA VAL A 70 3.16 1.23 11.19
C VAL A 70 2.79 -0.23 11.34
N LYS A 71 3.11 -0.82 12.50
CA LYS A 71 2.76 -2.22 12.79
C LYS A 71 1.24 -2.41 12.87
N GLU A 72 0.55 -1.53 13.60
CA GLU A 72 -0.89 -1.65 13.88
C GLU A 72 -1.64 -0.38 13.48
N HIS A 73 -2.05 -0.32 12.21
CA HIS A 73 -2.74 0.85 11.64
C HIS A 73 -4.08 1.12 12.33
N GLY A 74 -4.82 0.07 12.65
CA GLY A 74 -6.11 0.17 13.34
C GLY A 74 -5.96 0.75 14.73
N THR A 75 -5.03 0.19 15.52
CA THR A 75 -4.76 0.65 16.89
C THR A 75 -4.29 2.10 16.92
N LEU A 76 -3.43 2.51 15.97
CA LEU A 76 -2.98 3.91 15.87
C LEU A 76 -4.16 4.87 15.62
N GLY A 77 -5.08 4.51 14.72
CA GLY A 77 -6.29 5.31 14.46
C GLY A 77 -7.21 5.40 15.68
N THR A 78 -7.37 4.31 16.42
CA THR A 78 -8.14 4.30 17.68
C THR A 78 -7.48 5.19 18.73
N ALA A 79 -6.16 5.11 18.90
CA ALA A 79 -5.42 5.94 19.84
C ALA A 79 -5.53 7.44 19.50
N MET A 80 -5.43 7.81 18.22
CA MET A 80 -5.65 9.19 17.77
C MET A 80 -7.06 9.68 18.09
N THR A 81 -8.07 8.85 17.84
CA THR A 81 -9.47 9.19 18.13
C THR A 81 -9.69 9.34 19.64
N ALA A 82 -9.16 8.42 20.44
CA ALA A 82 -9.24 8.50 21.89
C ALA A 82 -8.55 9.75 22.44
N ALA A 83 -7.39 10.13 21.88
CA ALA A 83 -6.66 11.34 22.27
C ALA A 83 -7.47 12.63 22.02
N VAL A 84 -8.29 12.66 20.97
CA VAL A 84 -9.23 13.77 20.73
C VAL A 84 -10.38 13.75 21.74
N MET A 85 -10.93 12.56 22.04
CA MET A 85 -12.03 12.42 23.01
C MET A 85 -11.65 12.87 24.43
N VAL A 86 -10.39 12.65 24.85
CA VAL A 86 -9.88 13.12 26.15
C VAL A 86 -9.37 14.56 26.13
N GLY A 87 -9.53 15.27 25.01
CA GLY A 87 -9.17 16.69 24.87
C GLY A 87 -7.68 16.98 24.69
N TRP A 88 -6.84 15.97 24.43
CA TRP A 88 -5.41 16.18 24.18
C TRP A 88 -5.13 16.77 22.80
N PHE A 89 -6.04 16.57 21.84
CA PHE A 89 -6.01 17.20 20.53
C PHE A 89 -7.40 17.75 20.18
N ALA A 90 -7.42 18.89 19.49
CA ALA A 90 -8.67 19.50 19.03
C ALA A 90 -9.36 18.66 17.94
N GLU A 91 -8.59 18.00 17.08
CA GLU A 91 -9.10 17.24 15.94
C GLU A 91 -8.21 16.03 15.63
N VAL A 92 -8.81 15.00 15.01
CA VAL A 92 -8.10 13.78 14.60
C VAL A 92 -6.99 14.11 13.59
N PHE A 93 -7.20 15.11 12.73
CA PHE A 93 -6.17 15.60 11.82
C PHE A 93 -4.97 16.20 12.54
N ALA A 94 -5.17 16.88 13.67
CA ALA A 94 -4.08 17.41 14.48
C ALA A 94 -3.28 16.27 15.13
N ALA A 95 -3.96 15.23 15.63
CA ALA A 95 -3.31 14.03 16.15
C ALA A 95 -2.53 13.28 15.05
N SER A 96 -3.10 13.19 13.83
CA SER A 96 -2.46 12.57 12.66
C SER A 96 -1.23 13.33 12.17
N LYS A 97 -1.20 14.67 12.23
CA LYS A 97 0.02 15.42 11.88
C LYS A 97 1.18 15.17 12.85
N ARG A 98 0.88 14.87 14.12
CA ARG A 98 1.88 14.66 15.16
C ARG A 98 2.30 13.19 15.32
N HIS A 99 1.37 12.26 15.10
CA HIS A 99 1.57 10.81 15.28
C HIS A 99 1.35 10.03 14.00
N GLY A 100 1.32 10.71 12.85
CA GLY A 100 1.11 10.10 11.56
C GLY A 100 2.18 9.06 11.26
N PRO A 101 1.83 8.01 10.49
CA PRO A 101 2.79 7.02 10.06
C PRO A 101 3.99 7.69 9.37
N CYS A 102 5.20 7.25 9.72
CA CYS A 102 6.38 7.60 8.95
C CYS A 102 6.24 6.98 7.56
N LEU A 103 6.08 7.81 6.53
CA LEU A 103 6.03 7.36 5.15
C LEU A 103 7.48 7.20 4.67
N THR A 104 7.86 5.97 4.35
CA THR A 104 9.13 5.73 3.66
C THR A 104 8.84 5.69 2.16
N HIS A 105 9.42 6.64 1.43
CA HIS A 105 9.32 6.66 -0.03
C HIS A 105 10.34 5.67 -0.61
N ARG A 106 9.87 4.70 -1.39
CA ARG A 106 10.74 4.03 -2.35
C ARG A 106 10.44 4.59 -3.74
N LEU A 107 11.43 5.28 -4.28
CA LEU A 107 11.51 5.55 -5.71
C LEU A 107 11.64 4.21 -6.45
N PRO A 108 11.12 4.11 -7.69
CA PRO A 108 11.18 2.89 -8.50
C PRO A 108 12.60 2.38 -8.69
#